data_AF-A0A971WIZ9-F1
#
_entry.id   AF-A0A971WIZ9-F1
#
_cell.length_a   1.000
_cell.length_b   1.000
_cell.length_c   1.000
_cell.angle_alpha   90.00
_cell.angle_beta   90.00
_cell.angle_gamma   90.00
#
_symmetry.space_group_name_H-M   'P 1'
#
loop_
_entity.id
_entity.type
_entity.pdbx_description
1 polymer ?
#
loop_
_entity_poly.entity_id
_entity_poly.type
_entity_poly.pdbx_seq_one_letter_code
_entity_poly.pdbx_strand_id
1 'polypeptide(L)'
;MSEIVLYPGNWLYNAGVVGLLVSIERVEKLSNYYGFNNDGSVSLGRDIFNKLDVEQRYFSEERISSIVGKSTLYRNFLQPSWKDKFHYFVESLFEIAETEDSTCCNLCYRKLALPEAKIQDLNSKDLEKFLDGIKRFDIRHNTMLGPSIGKFPNGFWDGNGSLCICSLCAFLIIHHHLAFTKLSDGSEIFINAPSFEAMWYLNKYAREVYGKEKLKTTKEILGISLIEAALKLNIQLGKWTMMNIEVVNKYKTIIDEKTKIDKVDFFSLPYEIVLLLSDNKIASLLDDIGEFSVLNLVLDGNFRGILELAERIFKIVLKPEEEKRRQGKKSTSKKFIDDKVRLERNKKNLISFSQKLFKLYALIEEKTKKEVYV
;
A
#
# COMPACT_ATOMS: atom_id res chain seq x y z
N MET A 1 28.45 15.84 12.71
CA MET A 1 28.32 15.27 11.36
C MET A 1 27.35 16.16 10.59
N SER A 2 27.61 16.45 9.32
CA SER A 2 26.65 17.21 8.51
C SER A 2 25.45 16.33 8.20
N GLU A 3 24.25 16.82 8.45
CA GLU A 3 23.00 16.09 8.24
C GLU A 3 22.21 16.68 7.06
N ILE A 4 21.31 15.87 6.50
CA ILE A 4 20.23 16.31 5.63
C ILE A 4 18.94 16.03 6.38
N VAL A 5 18.16 17.07 6.63
CA VAL A 5 16.82 16.95 7.21
C VAL A 5 15.81 16.72 6.09
N LEU A 6 15.04 15.65 6.19
CA LEU A 6 13.99 15.29 5.25
C LEU A 6 12.63 15.49 5.92
N TYR A 7 11.77 16.29 5.28
CA TYR A 7 10.42 16.58 5.78
C TYR A 7 9.40 15.69 5.09
N PRO A 8 8.38 15.17 5.80
CA PRO A 8 7.28 14.45 5.18
C PRO A 8 6.61 15.30 4.09
N GLY A 9 6.28 14.67 2.96
CA GLY A 9 5.63 15.29 1.82
C GLY A 9 4.60 14.34 1.21
N ASN A 10 4.63 14.21 -0.12
CA ASN A 10 3.74 13.27 -0.82
C ASN A 10 4.11 11.80 -0.49
N TRP A 11 3.12 10.91 -0.60
CA TRP A 11 3.27 9.50 -0.22
C TRP A 11 4.39 8.78 -0.96
N LEU A 12 4.66 9.10 -2.24
CA LEU A 12 5.68 8.42 -3.04
C LEU A 12 7.08 8.78 -2.55
N TYR A 13 7.30 10.06 -2.28
CA TYR A 13 8.52 10.55 -1.65
C TYR A 13 8.69 9.95 -0.26
N ASN A 14 7.64 9.95 0.57
CA ASN A 14 7.71 9.40 1.92
C ASN A 14 8.03 7.90 1.92
N ALA A 15 7.39 7.13 1.03
CA ALA A 15 7.70 5.72 0.82
C ALA A 15 9.15 5.53 0.34
N GLY A 16 9.68 6.43 -0.49
CA GLY A 16 11.09 6.44 -0.90
C GLY A 16 12.04 6.62 0.27
N VAL A 17 11.77 7.58 1.16
CA VAL A 17 12.55 7.82 2.38
C VAL A 17 12.49 6.62 3.30
N VAL A 18 11.30 6.15 3.68
CA VAL A 18 11.12 4.97 4.53
C VAL A 18 11.78 3.74 3.91
N GLY A 19 11.66 3.56 2.60
CA GLY A 19 12.31 2.47 1.86
C GLY A 19 13.83 2.52 1.90
N LEU A 20 14.43 3.72 1.83
CA LEU A 20 15.87 3.90 2.01
C LEU A 20 16.29 3.49 3.43
N LEU A 21 15.56 3.94 4.46
CA LEU A 21 15.83 3.56 5.85
C LEU A 21 15.76 2.04 6.05
N VAL A 22 14.74 1.39 5.47
CA VAL A 22 14.61 -0.09 5.49
C VAL A 22 15.80 -0.76 4.81
N SER A 23 16.28 -0.22 3.68
CA SER A 23 17.48 -0.77 3.05
C SER A 23 18.72 -0.61 3.91
N ILE A 24 18.90 0.55 4.55
CA ILE A 24 20.07 0.84 5.39
C ILE A 24 20.15 -0.16 6.54
N GLU A 25 19.02 -0.48 7.17
CA GLU A 25 18.98 -1.51 8.21
C GLU A 25 19.22 -2.92 7.66
N ARG A 26 18.73 -3.22 6.46
CA ARG A 26 18.83 -4.56 5.88
C ARG A 26 20.22 -4.89 5.35
N VAL A 27 20.85 -3.94 4.65
CA VAL A 27 22.11 -4.16 3.92
C VAL A 27 23.28 -3.83 4.84
N GLU A 28 23.36 -2.59 5.32
CA GLU A 28 24.52 -2.14 6.12
C GLU A 28 24.35 -2.38 7.63
N LYS A 29 23.11 -2.62 8.13
CA LYS A 29 22.78 -2.73 9.56
C LYS A 29 23.19 -1.49 10.37
N LEU A 30 23.10 -0.32 9.74
CA LEU A 30 23.56 0.95 10.27
C LEU A 30 22.39 1.83 10.74
N SER A 31 21.77 1.48 11.88
CA SER A 31 20.65 2.25 12.44
C SER A 31 21.03 3.64 12.97
N ASN A 32 22.30 3.88 13.26
CA ASN A 32 22.76 5.12 13.92
C ASN A 32 22.95 6.31 12.96
N TYR A 33 22.62 6.17 11.69
CA TYR A 33 22.84 7.20 10.65
C TYR A 33 21.61 8.04 10.37
N TYR A 34 20.50 7.74 11.02
CA TYR A 34 19.30 8.54 10.93
C TYR A 34 18.67 8.72 12.32
N GLY A 35 17.99 9.84 12.51
CA GLY A 35 17.28 10.16 13.73
C GLY A 35 15.93 10.78 13.41
N PHE A 36 14.89 10.37 14.13
CA PHE A 36 13.58 11.01 14.03
C PHE A 36 13.53 12.24 14.92
N ASN A 37 13.00 13.32 14.39
CA ASN A 37 12.90 14.60 15.06
C ASN A 37 11.46 14.82 15.58
N ASN A 38 11.32 15.64 16.62
CA ASN A 38 10.03 15.95 17.25
C ASN A 38 9.06 16.69 16.31
N ASP A 39 9.55 17.32 15.25
CA ASP A 39 8.75 17.97 14.21
C ASP A 39 8.24 16.99 13.13
N GLY A 40 8.52 15.69 13.30
CA GLY A 40 8.14 14.63 12.39
C GLY A 40 9.09 14.43 11.20
N SER A 41 10.14 15.25 11.08
CA SER A 41 11.19 15.08 10.09
C SER A 41 12.15 13.93 10.46
N VAL A 42 12.99 13.53 9.50
CA VAL A 42 14.10 12.62 9.75
C VAL A 42 15.42 13.28 9.36
N SER A 43 16.38 13.30 10.28
CA SER A 43 17.76 13.67 10.01
C SER A 43 18.51 12.46 9.47
N LEU A 44 19.22 12.63 8.36
CA LEU A 44 20.08 11.61 7.76
C LEU A 44 21.53 12.13 7.74
N GLY A 45 22.46 11.43 8.37
CA GLY A 45 23.88 11.73 8.30
C GLY A 45 24.37 11.62 6.86
N ARG A 46 24.93 12.70 6.30
CA ARG A 46 25.33 12.75 4.86
C ARG A 46 26.32 11.68 4.49
N ASP A 47 27.20 11.33 5.42
CA ASP A 47 28.25 10.33 5.25
C ASP A 47 27.71 8.92 4.97
N ILE A 48 26.41 8.68 5.18
CA ILE A 48 25.77 7.43 4.79
C ILE A 48 25.97 7.14 3.30
N PHE A 49 25.94 8.15 2.42
CA PHE A 49 26.05 7.95 0.97
C PHE A 49 27.40 7.38 0.54
N ASN A 50 28.46 7.65 1.30
CA ASN A 50 29.80 7.08 1.08
C ASN A 50 29.95 5.67 1.68
N LYS A 51 28.95 5.22 2.44
CA LYS A 51 28.96 3.94 3.17
C LYS A 51 27.97 2.92 2.60
N LEU A 52 27.10 3.34 1.68
CA LEU A 52 26.12 2.45 1.06
C LEU A 52 26.84 1.39 0.22
N ASP A 53 26.51 0.12 0.43
CA ASP A 53 27.00 -0.96 -0.42
C ASP A 53 26.16 -1.03 -1.70
N VAL A 54 26.57 -0.25 -2.71
CA VAL A 54 25.86 -0.12 -3.99
C VAL A 54 25.84 -1.46 -4.75
N GLU A 55 26.90 -2.27 -4.67
CA GLU A 55 26.97 -3.56 -5.37
C GLU A 55 26.01 -4.57 -4.74
N GLN A 56 26.06 -4.73 -3.42
CA GLN A 56 25.13 -5.61 -2.72
C GLN A 56 23.68 -5.17 -2.95
N ARG A 57 23.42 -3.86 -2.89
CA ARG A 57 22.07 -3.30 -2.97
C ARG A 57 21.41 -3.47 -4.32
N TYR A 58 22.11 -3.21 -5.42
CA TYR A 58 21.48 -3.13 -6.76
C TYR A 58 21.94 -4.18 -7.75
N PHE A 59 23.07 -4.81 -7.50
CA PHE A 59 23.79 -5.57 -8.54
C PHE A 59 24.03 -7.03 -8.16
N SER A 60 23.93 -7.37 -6.87
CA SER A 60 24.00 -8.76 -6.38
C SER A 60 22.75 -9.59 -6.75
N GLU A 61 22.81 -10.89 -6.47
CA GLU A 61 21.65 -11.79 -6.55
C GLU A 61 20.58 -11.47 -5.50
N GLU A 62 21.00 -11.01 -4.31
CA GLU A 62 20.12 -10.65 -3.19
C GLU A 62 19.69 -9.18 -3.19
N ARG A 63 19.93 -8.47 -4.30
CA ARG A 63 19.60 -7.06 -4.49
C ARG A 63 18.17 -6.72 -4.07
N ILE A 64 17.97 -5.50 -3.57
CA ILE A 64 16.65 -5.01 -3.16
C ILE A 64 15.70 -4.90 -4.35
N SER A 65 16.22 -4.48 -5.51
CA SER A 65 15.52 -4.41 -6.78
C SER A 65 16.53 -4.24 -7.92
N SER A 66 16.16 -4.64 -9.14
CA SER A 66 16.92 -4.28 -10.33
C SER A 66 16.61 -2.84 -10.73
N ILE A 67 17.65 -2.03 -10.94
CA ILE A 67 17.54 -0.70 -11.55
C ILE A 67 18.12 -0.64 -12.97
N VAL A 68 18.64 -1.78 -13.46
CA VAL A 68 19.35 -1.86 -14.74
C VAL A 68 18.43 -2.38 -15.84
N GLY A 69 18.44 -1.71 -16.99
CA GLY A 69 17.75 -2.16 -18.21
C GLY A 69 16.24 -2.37 -18.01
N LYS A 70 15.68 -3.48 -18.50
CA LYS A 70 14.23 -3.75 -18.52
C LYS A 70 13.67 -4.26 -17.17
N SER A 71 14.05 -3.63 -16.06
CA SER A 71 13.45 -3.91 -14.75
C SER A 71 11.93 -3.68 -14.75
N THR A 72 11.22 -4.46 -13.92
CA THR A 72 9.77 -4.35 -13.74
C THR A 72 9.37 -3.09 -12.98
N LEU A 73 10.20 -2.63 -12.03
CA LEU A 73 9.93 -1.47 -11.17
C LEU A 73 10.58 -0.19 -11.67
N TYR A 74 11.82 -0.29 -12.18
CA TYR A 74 12.69 0.84 -12.50
C TYR A 74 13.25 0.71 -13.92
N ARG A 75 12.38 0.84 -14.92
CA ARG A 75 12.73 0.53 -16.30
C ARG A 75 13.72 1.54 -16.84
N ASN A 76 14.92 1.08 -17.17
CA ASN A 76 16.01 1.87 -17.75
C ASN A 76 16.46 3.02 -16.85
N PHE A 77 16.31 2.89 -15.53
CA PHE A 77 16.86 3.86 -14.58
C PHE A 77 18.37 3.97 -14.77
N LEU A 78 19.05 2.82 -14.81
CA LEU A 78 20.46 2.70 -15.13
C LEU A 78 20.65 1.86 -16.41
N GLN A 79 21.52 2.30 -17.31
CA GLN A 79 21.96 1.51 -18.45
C GLN A 79 23.10 0.56 -18.03
N PRO A 80 23.25 -0.63 -18.64
CA PRO A 80 24.34 -1.55 -18.31
C PRO A 80 25.73 -0.91 -18.37
N SER A 81 25.96 0.03 -19.30
CA SER A 81 27.22 0.76 -19.45
C SER A 81 27.56 1.69 -18.28
N TRP A 82 26.58 2.00 -17.41
CA TRP A 82 26.77 2.88 -16.25
C TRP A 82 26.87 2.12 -14.93
N LYS A 83 26.75 0.79 -14.95
CA LYS A 83 26.74 -0.07 -13.75
C LYS A 83 27.94 0.23 -12.83
N ASP A 84 29.14 0.11 -13.39
CA ASP A 84 30.40 0.23 -12.63
C ASP A 84 30.70 1.68 -12.21
N LYS A 85 29.92 2.65 -12.70
CA LYS A 85 30.08 4.09 -12.44
C LYS A 85 29.03 4.63 -11.48
N PHE A 86 27.98 3.86 -11.19
CA PHE A 86 26.82 4.35 -10.42
C PHE A 86 27.18 4.71 -8.98
N HIS A 87 28.18 4.05 -8.38
CA HIS A 87 28.65 4.39 -7.04
C HIS A 87 29.14 5.84 -6.93
N TYR A 88 29.82 6.38 -7.95
CA TYR A 88 30.23 7.79 -7.97
C TYR A 88 29.04 8.76 -7.85
N PHE A 89 27.92 8.44 -8.50
CA PHE A 89 26.71 9.23 -8.35
C PHE A 89 26.16 9.16 -6.92
N VAL A 90 26.10 7.95 -6.34
CA VAL A 90 25.61 7.78 -4.96
C VAL A 90 26.49 8.56 -3.97
N GLU A 91 27.81 8.42 -4.06
CA GLU A 91 28.78 9.15 -3.23
C GLU A 91 28.63 10.67 -3.39
N SER A 92 28.37 11.17 -4.60
CA SER A 92 28.17 12.61 -4.84
C SER A 92 27.00 13.21 -4.06
N LEU A 93 26.00 12.41 -3.68
CA LEU A 93 24.86 12.86 -2.87
C LEU A 93 25.30 13.33 -1.47
N PHE A 94 26.48 12.93 -0.99
CA PHE A 94 27.11 13.48 0.21
C PHE A 94 27.19 15.01 0.18
N GLU A 95 27.44 15.60 -0.99
CA GLU A 95 27.66 17.04 -1.15
C GLU A 95 26.40 17.81 -1.57
N ILE A 96 25.24 17.16 -1.62
CA ILE A 96 24.00 17.83 -2.01
C ILE A 96 23.64 18.93 -1.01
N ALA A 97 23.26 20.11 -1.52
CA ALA A 97 22.93 21.27 -0.71
C ALA A 97 21.82 22.11 -1.36
N GLU A 98 21.25 23.03 -0.59
CA GLU A 98 20.32 24.03 -1.12
C GLU A 98 21.09 25.04 -1.97
N THR A 99 20.58 25.29 -3.18
CA THR A 99 21.16 26.26 -4.11
C THR A 99 20.06 27.17 -4.61
N GLU A 100 20.17 28.48 -4.36
CA GLU A 100 19.12 29.47 -4.70
C GLU A 100 18.75 29.47 -6.19
N ASP A 101 19.75 29.25 -7.06
CA ASP A 101 19.62 29.24 -8.51
C ASP A 101 19.04 27.93 -9.08
N SER A 102 18.90 26.88 -8.27
CA SER A 102 18.38 25.61 -8.74
C SER A 102 16.85 25.60 -8.85
N THR A 103 16.34 24.79 -9.78
CA THR A 103 14.90 24.52 -9.91
C THR A 103 14.37 23.78 -8.67
N CYS A 104 13.23 24.23 -8.16
CA CYS A 104 12.57 23.56 -7.04
C CYS A 104 12.12 22.16 -7.44
N CYS A 105 12.47 21.15 -6.64
CA CYS A 105 12.03 19.78 -6.84
C CYS A 105 10.54 19.66 -6.55
N ASN A 106 9.77 19.13 -7.49
CA ASN A 106 8.32 18.92 -7.34
C ASN A 106 7.92 17.81 -6.34
N LEU A 107 8.88 17.06 -5.79
CA LEU A 107 8.60 16.00 -4.81
C LEU A 107 8.89 16.43 -3.37
N CYS A 108 10.08 16.97 -3.12
CA CYS A 108 10.45 17.45 -1.77
C CYS A 108 10.21 18.95 -1.58
N TYR A 109 9.86 19.69 -2.64
CA TYR A 109 9.68 21.15 -2.63
C TYR A 109 10.91 21.96 -2.21
N ARG A 110 12.11 21.37 -2.39
CA ARG A 110 13.40 21.98 -2.04
C ARG A 110 14.26 22.20 -3.28
N LYS A 111 15.22 23.12 -3.16
CA LYS A 111 16.19 23.48 -4.21
C LYS A 111 17.51 22.74 -4.00
N LEU A 112 17.41 21.43 -3.76
CA LEU A 112 18.58 20.57 -3.54
C LEU A 112 19.27 20.27 -4.87
N ALA A 113 20.54 20.63 -4.98
CA ALA A 113 21.35 20.40 -6.16
C ALA A 113 22.75 19.88 -5.79
N LEU A 114 23.36 19.14 -6.72
CA LEU A 114 24.78 18.81 -6.65
C LEU A 114 25.61 20.06 -7.00
N PRO A 115 26.77 20.28 -6.35
CA PRO A 115 27.69 21.34 -6.75
C PRO A 115 28.14 21.17 -8.20
N GLU A 116 28.34 22.27 -8.92
CA GLU A 116 28.76 22.26 -10.33
C GLU A 116 30.04 21.46 -10.56
N ALA A 117 31.01 21.55 -9.64
CA ALA A 117 32.24 20.76 -9.70
C ALA A 117 31.98 19.24 -9.69
N LYS A 118 30.96 18.78 -8.96
CA LYS A 118 30.57 17.36 -8.95
C LYS A 118 29.81 16.95 -10.19
N ILE A 119 28.98 17.84 -10.74
CA ILE A 119 28.33 17.59 -12.03
C ILE A 119 29.39 17.39 -13.12
N GLN A 120 30.42 18.24 -13.15
CA GLN A 120 31.54 18.13 -14.10
C GLN A 120 32.36 16.84 -13.90
N ASP A 121 32.66 16.47 -12.66
CA ASP A 121 33.33 15.20 -12.36
C ASP A 121 32.51 13.98 -12.84
N LEU A 122 31.20 13.94 -12.56
CA LEU A 122 30.32 12.86 -13.02
C LEU A 122 30.21 12.83 -14.55
N ASN A 123 30.16 14.00 -15.21
CA ASN A 123 30.15 14.10 -16.67
C ASN A 123 31.46 13.56 -17.27
N SER A 124 32.62 13.83 -16.65
CA SER A 124 33.91 13.29 -17.07
C SER A 124 33.96 11.75 -16.98
N LYS A 125 33.14 11.16 -16.10
CA LYS A 125 32.94 9.71 -15.96
C LYS A 125 31.87 9.16 -16.91
N ASP A 126 31.35 9.95 -17.84
CA ASP A 126 30.32 9.56 -18.82
C ASP A 126 28.97 9.20 -18.16
N LEU A 127 28.59 9.98 -17.14
CA LEU A 127 27.26 9.95 -16.50
C LEU A 127 26.36 11.13 -16.89
N GLU A 128 26.75 11.97 -17.84
CA GLU A 128 25.98 13.15 -18.26
C GLU A 128 24.54 12.78 -18.69
N LYS A 129 24.41 11.78 -19.56
CA LYS A 129 23.10 11.29 -20.03
C LYS A 129 22.27 10.64 -18.91
N PHE A 130 22.93 10.04 -17.92
CA PHE A 130 22.26 9.50 -16.75
C PHE A 130 21.67 10.63 -15.90
N LEU A 131 22.51 11.63 -15.58
CA LEU A 131 22.11 12.80 -14.81
C LEU A 131 20.97 13.57 -15.47
N ASP A 132 21.06 13.81 -16.77
CA ASP A 132 19.97 14.45 -17.51
C ASP A 132 18.68 13.61 -17.46
N GLY A 133 18.85 12.30 -17.57
CA GLY A 133 17.75 11.35 -17.53
C GLY A 133 16.95 11.31 -16.23
N ILE A 134 17.58 11.58 -15.09
CA ILE A 134 16.93 11.51 -13.78
C ILE A 134 16.37 12.85 -13.26
N LYS A 135 16.58 13.95 -13.99
CA LYS A 135 16.05 15.29 -13.61
C LYS A 135 14.54 15.41 -13.71
N ARG A 136 13.90 14.48 -14.43
CA ARG A 136 12.47 14.51 -14.77
C ARG A 136 11.82 13.20 -14.37
N PHE A 137 10.79 13.28 -13.54
CA PHE A 137 10.03 12.11 -13.13
C PHE A 137 9.33 11.46 -14.33
N ASP A 138 9.62 10.17 -14.51
CA ASP A 138 9.17 9.37 -15.64
C ASP A 138 9.21 7.88 -15.30
N ILE A 139 8.94 7.04 -16.29
CA ILE A 139 8.90 5.58 -16.17
C ILE A 139 10.19 4.95 -15.59
N ARG A 140 11.33 5.66 -15.63
CA ARG A 140 12.59 5.18 -15.03
C ARG A 140 12.51 5.14 -13.51
N HIS A 141 11.80 6.11 -12.94
CA HIS A 141 11.65 6.29 -11.50
C HIS A 141 10.54 5.40 -10.94
N ASN A 142 9.47 5.22 -11.71
CA ASN A 142 8.35 4.37 -11.32
C ASN A 142 7.58 3.94 -12.57
N THR A 143 7.56 2.63 -12.86
CA THR A 143 6.90 2.11 -14.07
C THR A 143 5.38 2.27 -14.09
N MET A 144 4.76 2.49 -12.93
CA MET A 144 3.32 2.60 -12.76
C MET A 144 2.82 4.05 -12.83
N LEU A 145 3.55 5.00 -12.21
CA LEU A 145 3.16 6.42 -12.15
C LEU A 145 3.91 7.30 -13.14
N GLY A 146 5.09 6.87 -13.55
CA GLY A 146 5.98 7.64 -14.41
C GLY A 146 5.53 7.63 -15.86
N PRO A 147 5.40 8.79 -16.52
CA PRO A 147 5.07 8.83 -17.94
C PRO A 147 6.15 8.16 -18.81
N SER A 148 5.73 7.59 -19.95
CA SER A 148 6.66 7.21 -21.01
C SER A 148 6.99 8.45 -21.85
N ILE A 149 8.26 8.88 -21.84
CA ILE A 149 8.72 9.99 -22.67
C ILE A 149 8.41 9.72 -24.15
N GLY A 150 7.71 10.63 -24.81
CA GLY A 150 7.45 10.60 -26.27
C GLY A 150 6.25 9.78 -26.74
N LYS A 151 5.36 9.31 -25.86
CA LYS A 151 4.06 8.72 -26.24
C LYS A 151 2.90 9.65 -25.82
N PHE A 152 1.79 9.63 -26.58
CA PHE A 152 0.49 10.37 -26.46
C PHE A 152 0.18 10.93 -25.04
N PRO A 153 -0.47 12.11 -24.89
CA PRO A 153 -0.41 12.94 -23.68
C PRO A 153 -0.65 12.10 -22.44
N ASN A 154 0.41 11.99 -21.66
CA ASN A 154 0.34 11.48 -20.31
C ASN A 154 -0.74 12.26 -19.56
N GLY A 155 -1.68 11.57 -18.92
CA GLY A 155 -2.77 12.15 -18.12
C GLY A 155 -2.31 12.85 -16.84
N PHE A 156 -1.12 13.46 -16.87
CA PHE A 156 -0.59 14.32 -15.82
C PHE A 156 -1.37 15.64 -15.83
N TRP A 157 -1.71 16.11 -14.62
CA TRP A 157 -2.30 17.43 -14.36
C TRP A 157 -1.75 18.51 -15.30
N ASP A 158 -2.61 19.01 -16.19
CA ASP A 158 -2.40 20.16 -17.07
C ASP A 158 -1.48 19.99 -18.29
N GLY A 159 -1.21 18.76 -18.72
CA GLY A 159 -0.63 18.53 -20.06
C GLY A 159 0.80 19.03 -20.28
N ASN A 160 1.54 19.35 -19.20
CA ASN A 160 2.95 19.72 -19.27
C ASN A 160 3.86 18.56 -18.85
N GLY A 161 4.93 18.35 -19.62
CA GLY A 161 5.84 17.20 -19.49
C GLY A 161 6.57 17.14 -18.14
N SER A 162 6.49 15.97 -17.48
CA SER A 162 7.32 15.44 -16.38
C SER A 162 7.76 16.41 -15.27
N LEU A 163 7.37 16.11 -14.02
CA LEU A 163 7.82 16.81 -12.81
C LEU A 163 9.35 16.89 -12.71
N CYS A 164 9.89 18.07 -12.41
CA CYS A 164 11.31 18.21 -12.12
C CYS A 164 11.63 17.63 -10.74
N ILE A 165 12.65 16.79 -10.66
CA ILE A 165 13.07 16.16 -9.41
C ILE A 165 14.58 16.33 -9.21
N CYS A 166 14.99 16.56 -7.96
CA CYS A 166 16.41 16.64 -7.63
C CYS A 166 17.06 15.26 -7.60
N SER A 167 18.39 15.22 -7.71
CA SER A 167 19.20 14.00 -7.68
C SER A 167 18.93 13.15 -6.43
N LEU A 168 18.72 13.77 -5.26
CA LEU A 168 18.37 13.06 -4.04
C LEU A 168 16.99 12.40 -4.14
N CYS A 169 15.96 13.11 -4.59
CA CYS A 169 14.63 12.54 -4.76
C CYS A 169 14.61 11.40 -5.80
N ALA A 170 15.34 11.56 -6.91
CA ALA A 170 15.49 10.49 -7.90
C ALA A 170 16.09 9.21 -7.26
N PHE A 171 17.08 9.37 -6.38
CA PHE A 171 17.66 8.26 -5.63
C PHE A 171 16.73 7.71 -4.53
N LEU A 172 15.96 8.55 -3.84
CA LEU A 172 15.02 8.08 -2.80
C LEU A 172 13.89 7.22 -3.40
N ILE A 173 13.32 7.64 -4.54
CA ILE A 173 12.18 6.94 -5.16
C ILE A 173 12.53 5.50 -5.56
N ILE A 174 13.78 5.20 -5.93
CA ILE A 174 14.17 3.82 -6.28
C ILE A 174 14.16 2.85 -5.09
N HIS A 175 13.80 3.31 -3.90
CA HIS A 175 13.62 2.50 -2.71
C HIS A 175 12.16 2.33 -2.27
N HIS A 176 11.20 3.04 -2.89
CA HIS A 176 9.82 3.13 -2.40
C HIS A 176 9.15 1.76 -2.19
N HIS A 177 9.47 0.77 -3.04
CA HIS A 177 8.91 -0.58 -2.98
C HIS A 177 9.19 -1.31 -1.66
N LEU A 178 10.25 -0.93 -0.94
CA LEU A 178 10.60 -1.55 0.36
C LEU A 178 9.74 -1.06 1.52
N ALA A 179 9.10 0.10 1.37
CA ALA A 179 8.20 0.63 2.39
C ALA A 179 6.85 -0.12 2.41
N PHE A 180 6.48 -0.77 1.30
CA PHE A 180 5.21 -1.46 1.17
C PHE A 180 5.20 -2.80 1.89
N THR A 181 4.05 -3.12 2.50
CA THR A 181 3.74 -4.41 3.10
C THR A 181 2.86 -5.22 2.17
N LYS A 182 3.35 -6.38 1.73
CA LYS A 182 2.59 -7.31 0.89
C LYS A 182 1.60 -8.13 1.73
N LEU A 183 0.32 -8.02 1.39
CA LEU A 183 -0.79 -8.71 2.04
C LEU A 183 -1.01 -10.11 1.44
N SER A 184 -1.87 -10.90 2.10
CA SER A 184 -2.14 -12.29 1.71
C SER A 184 -2.85 -12.45 0.37
N ASP A 185 -3.66 -11.47 -0.01
CA ASP A 185 -4.37 -11.42 -1.30
C ASP A 185 -3.46 -10.95 -2.46
N GLY A 186 -2.22 -10.57 -2.16
CA GLY A 186 -1.24 -10.08 -3.12
C GLY A 186 -1.27 -8.58 -3.36
N SER A 187 -2.16 -7.84 -2.70
CA SER A 187 -2.10 -6.38 -2.63
C SER A 187 -0.93 -5.93 -1.75
N GLU A 188 -0.57 -4.66 -1.85
CA GLU A 188 0.50 -4.04 -1.09
C GLU A 188 0.00 -2.75 -0.46
N ILE A 189 0.28 -2.54 0.83
CA ILE A 189 -0.12 -1.32 1.54
C ILE A 189 1.10 -0.53 2.03
N PHE A 190 0.98 0.80 2.05
CA PHE A 190 1.90 1.70 2.73
C PHE A 190 1.10 2.70 3.57
N ILE A 191 1.50 2.86 4.83
CA ILE A 191 0.85 3.77 5.77
C ILE A 191 1.63 5.09 5.73
N ASN A 192 1.02 6.10 5.12
CA ASN A 192 1.56 7.45 4.99
C ASN A 192 0.99 8.34 6.10
N ALA A 193 1.86 8.89 6.94
CA ALA A 193 1.48 9.66 8.13
C ALA A 193 2.24 11.01 8.17
N PRO A 194 1.81 11.97 9.01
CA PRO A 194 2.45 13.28 9.11
C PRO A 194 3.89 13.27 9.66
N SER A 195 4.41 12.15 10.17
CA SER A 195 5.78 12.02 10.66
C SER A 195 6.47 10.75 10.15
N PHE A 196 7.78 10.85 9.88
CA PHE A 196 8.59 9.69 9.49
C PHE A 196 8.68 8.64 10.58
N GLU A 197 8.69 9.05 11.85
CA GLU A 197 8.66 8.14 12.99
C GLU A 197 7.38 7.29 13.00
N ALA A 198 6.21 7.93 12.85
CA ALA A 198 4.95 7.21 12.78
C ALA A 198 4.92 6.28 11.57
N MET A 199 5.33 6.75 10.40
CA MET A 199 5.41 5.90 9.20
C MET A 199 6.33 4.70 9.41
N TRP A 200 7.48 4.89 10.04
CA TRP A 200 8.43 3.83 10.34
C TRP A 200 7.81 2.73 11.20
N TYR A 201 7.27 3.09 12.37
CA TYR A 201 6.72 2.12 13.31
C TYR A 201 5.40 1.51 12.82
N LEU A 202 4.52 2.28 12.19
CA LEU A 202 3.26 1.76 11.66
C LEU A 202 3.47 0.77 10.51
N ASN A 203 4.38 1.06 9.57
CA ASN A 203 4.68 0.12 8.49
C ASN A 203 5.43 -1.13 8.99
N LYS A 204 6.29 -0.99 10.02
CA LYS A 204 6.91 -2.14 10.68
C LYS A 204 5.86 -3.03 11.36
N TYR A 205 4.96 -2.42 12.13
CA TYR A 205 3.82 -3.11 12.72
C TYR A 205 2.96 -3.81 11.68
N ALA A 206 2.59 -3.13 10.59
CA ALA A 206 1.79 -3.70 9.52
C ALA A 206 2.47 -4.91 8.88
N ARG A 207 3.79 -4.85 8.67
CA ARG A 207 4.59 -5.96 8.15
C ARG A 207 4.60 -7.17 9.08
N GLU A 208 4.72 -6.94 10.38
CA GLU A 208 4.75 -7.99 11.40
C GLU A 208 3.38 -8.67 11.58
N VAL A 209 2.29 -7.90 11.56
CA VAL A 209 0.94 -8.41 11.83
C VAL A 209 0.25 -8.94 10.56
N TYR A 210 0.35 -8.20 9.45
CA TYR A 210 -0.43 -8.45 8.23
C TYR A 210 0.40 -8.92 7.04
N GLY A 211 1.74 -8.94 7.15
CA GLY A 211 2.62 -9.44 6.10
C GLY A 211 2.27 -10.88 5.71
N LYS A 212 2.22 -11.17 4.40
CA LYS A 212 1.78 -12.47 3.85
C LYS A 212 2.39 -13.70 4.54
N GLU A 213 3.69 -13.64 4.84
CA GLU A 213 4.41 -14.74 5.51
C GLU A 213 4.01 -14.89 6.97
N LYS A 214 3.80 -13.76 7.66
CA LYS A 214 3.45 -13.72 9.08
C LYS A 214 1.98 -14.02 9.34
N LEU A 215 1.06 -13.62 8.45
CA LEU A 215 -0.37 -13.86 8.65
C LEU A 215 -0.70 -15.36 8.77
N LYS A 216 0.01 -16.23 8.03
CA LYS A 216 -0.18 -17.68 8.13
C LYS A 216 0.26 -18.19 9.51
N THR A 217 1.45 -17.79 9.95
CA THR A 217 2.00 -18.14 11.27
C THR A 217 1.20 -17.54 12.42
N THR A 218 0.75 -16.29 12.32
CA THR A 218 -0.09 -15.61 13.31
C THR A 218 -1.46 -16.27 13.44
N LYS A 219 -2.06 -16.72 12.33
CA LYS A 219 -3.29 -17.53 12.38
C LYS A 219 -3.08 -18.88 13.06
N GLU A 220 -1.95 -19.53 12.79
CA GLU A 220 -1.59 -20.82 13.39
C GLU A 220 -1.30 -20.70 14.90
N ILE A 221 -0.63 -19.62 15.33
CA ILE A 221 -0.27 -19.37 16.73
C ILE A 221 -1.46 -18.83 17.55
N LEU A 222 -2.22 -17.89 17.00
CA LEU A 222 -3.31 -17.21 17.72
C LEU A 222 -4.69 -17.86 17.49
N GLY A 223 -4.80 -18.85 16.61
CA GLY A 223 -6.07 -19.50 16.27
C GLY A 223 -7.10 -18.59 15.56
N ILE A 224 -6.67 -17.43 15.06
CA ILE A 224 -7.54 -16.38 14.49
C ILE A 224 -8.12 -16.83 13.14
N SER A 225 -9.41 -16.58 12.94
CA SER A 225 -10.10 -16.90 11.69
C SER A 225 -9.69 -15.95 10.55
N LEU A 226 -9.85 -16.34 9.28
CA LEU A 226 -9.57 -15.45 8.14
C LEU A 226 -10.52 -14.23 8.11
N ILE A 227 -11.77 -14.40 8.58
CA ILE A 227 -12.73 -13.29 8.68
C ILE A 227 -12.37 -12.34 9.82
N GLU A 228 -11.92 -12.87 10.97
CA GLU A 228 -11.49 -12.08 12.12
C GLU A 228 -10.26 -11.25 11.78
N ALA A 229 -9.31 -11.83 11.04
CA ALA A 229 -8.14 -11.11 10.52
C ALA A 229 -8.55 -9.98 9.57
N ALA A 230 -9.53 -10.21 8.68
CA ALA A 230 -10.04 -9.18 7.78
C ALA A 230 -10.80 -8.06 8.51
N LEU A 231 -11.61 -8.40 9.52
CA LEU A 231 -12.29 -7.45 10.39
C LEU A 231 -11.29 -6.56 11.12
N LYS A 232 -10.32 -7.16 11.81
CA LYS A 232 -9.27 -6.44 12.54
C LYS A 232 -8.45 -5.54 11.62
N LEU A 233 -8.11 -6.00 10.41
CA LEU A 233 -7.43 -5.17 9.41
C LEU A 233 -8.27 -3.97 9.02
N ASN A 234 -9.53 -4.16 8.58
CA ASN A 234 -10.39 -3.06 8.13
C ASN A 234 -10.66 -2.04 9.25
N ILE A 235 -10.89 -2.49 10.49
CA ILE A 235 -11.03 -1.60 11.66
C ILE A 235 -9.75 -0.78 11.85
N GLN A 236 -8.59 -1.42 11.77
CA GLN A 236 -7.31 -0.73 11.96
C GLN A 236 -7.04 0.30 10.87
N LEU A 237 -7.23 -0.07 9.60
CA LEU A 237 -7.09 0.85 8.46
C LEU A 237 -8.08 2.01 8.58
N GLY A 238 -9.33 1.73 8.95
CA GLY A 238 -10.37 2.74 9.18
C GLY A 238 -9.99 3.73 10.28
N LYS A 239 -9.49 3.23 11.42
CA LYS A 239 -9.00 4.07 12.52
C LYS A 239 -7.85 4.97 12.09
N TRP A 240 -6.89 4.46 11.30
CA TRP A 240 -5.82 5.28 10.75
C TRP A 240 -6.37 6.37 9.84
N THR A 241 -7.29 6.05 8.93
CA THR A 241 -7.92 7.07 8.08
C THR A 241 -8.66 8.15 8.88
N MET A 242 -9.32 7.78 9.99
CA MET A 242 -9.95 8.74 10.91
C MET A 242 -8.95 9.66 11.62
N MET A 243 -7.68 9.26 11.73
CA MET A 243 -6.59 10.06 12.28
C MET A 243 -5.89 10.92 11.20
N ASN A 244 -6.48 11.07 10.01
CA ASN A 244 -5.87 11.71 8.84
C ASN A 244 -4.55 11.03 8.41
N ILE A 245 -4.44 9.72 8.64
CA ILE A 245 -3.34 8.89 8.12
C ILE A 245 -3.81 8.27 6.81
N GLU A 246 -3.07 8.51 5.75
CA GLU A 246 -3.36 7.99 4.43
C GLU A 246 -2.84 6.55 4.30
N VAL A 247 -3.70 5.62 3.93
CA VAL A 247 -3.29 4.24 3.64
C VAL A 247 -3.28 4.06 2.13
N VAL A 248 -2.09 4.00 1.55
CA VAL A 248 -1.89 3.78 0.12
C VAL A 248 -2.02 2.30 -0.17
N ASN A 249 -2.91 1.94 -1.09
CA ASN A 249 -3.13 0.57 -1.53
C ASN A 249 -2.68 0.40 -2.99
N LYS A 250 -1.91 -0.65 -3.25
CA LYS A 250 -1.49 -1.05 -4.58
C LYS A 250 -1.96 -2.47 -4.88
N TYR A 251 -2.68 -2.64 -5.97
CA TYR A 251 -3.24 -3.93 -6.37
C TYR A 251 -3.28 -4.09 -7.89
N LYS A 252 -3.43 -5.34 -8.35
CA LYS A 252 -3.56 -5.66 -9.77
C LYS A 252 -5.01 -5.75 -10.15
N THR A 253 -5.45 -4.91 -11.10
CA THR A 253 -6.77 -5.04 -11.72
C THR A 253 -6.68 -5.68 -13.10
N ILE A 254 -7.71 -6.43 -13.47
CA ILE A 254 -7.83 -7.11 -14.77
C ILE A 254 -8.69 -6.20 -15.64
N ILE A 255 -8.11 -5.69 -16.74
CA ILE A 255 -8.89 -4.93 -17.74
C ILE A 255 -9.50 -5.93 -18.74
N ASP A 256 -8.69 -6.87 -19.22
CA ASP A 256 -9.06 -7.93 -20.15
C ASP A 256 -8.48 -9.27 -19.66
N GLU A 257 -8.95 -10.40 -20.18
CA GLU A 257 -8.56 -11.77 -19.76
C GLU A 257 -7.05 -12.03 -19.64
N LYS A 258 -6.21 -11.22 -20.32
CA LYS A 258 -4.75 -11.34 -20.33
C LYS A 258 -3.99 -10.15 -19.74
N THR A 259 -4.64 -9.00 -19.54
CA THR A 259 -3.96 -7.75 -19.18
C THR A 259 -4.24 -7.38 -17.73
N LYS A 260 -3.22 -7.52 -16.89
CA LYS A 260 -3.22 -7.01 -15.51
C LYS A 260 -2.46 -5.71 -15.46
N ILE A 261 -3.07 -4.66 -14.92
CA ILE A 261 -2.39 -3.40 -14.63
C ILE A 261 -2.27 -3.21 -13.12
N ASP A 262 -1.17 -2.62 -12.67
CA ASP A 262 -1.05 -2.15 -11.30
C ASP A 262 -1.85 -0.85 -11.15
N LYS A 263 -2.68 -0.78 -10.11
CA LYS A 263 -3.45 0.41 -9.74
C LYS A 263 -3.06 0.84 -8.34
N VAL A 264 -2.94 2.16 -8.13
CA VAL A 264 -2.84 2.78 -6.81
C VAL A 264 -4.19 3.37 -6.45
N ASP A 265 -4.59 3.18 -5.21
CA ASP A 265 -5.77 3.76 -4.62
C ASP A 265 -5.49 4.15 -3.17
N PHE A 266 -6.38 4.94 -2.59
CA PHE A 266 -6.29 5.30 -1.17
C PHE A 266 -7.41 4.61 -0.43
N PHE A 267 -7.05 3.83 0.60
CA PHE A 267 -8.07 3.20 1.43
C PHE A 267 -8.85 4.29 2.15
N SER A 268 -10.17 4.19 2.05
CA SER A 268 -11.10 5.03 2.80
C SER A 268 -12.28 4.16 3.21
N LEU A 269 -12.71 4.32 4.46
CA LEU A 269 -13.97 3.78 4.96
C LEU A 269 -14.78 4.93 5.54
N PRO A 270 -16.10 4.99 5.29
CA PRO A 270 -16.95 5.98 5.94
C PRO A 270 -16.90 5.82 7.46
N TYR A 271 -16.97 6.95 8.16
CA TYR A 271 -16.84 7.01 9.62
C TYR A 271 -17.82 6.08 10.33
N GLU A 272 -19.06 6.05 9.86
CA GLU A 272 -20.15 5.23 10.40
C GLU A 272 -19.80 3.74 10.31
N ILE A 273 -19.16 3.31 9.21
CA ILE A 273 -18.74 1.93 9.01
C ILE A 273 -17.64 1.54 10.00
N VAL A 274 -16.66 2.43 10.22
CA VAL A 274 -15.57 2.17 11.17
C VAL A 274 -16.10 2.04 12.61
N LEU A 275 -17.07 2.89 12.99
CA LEU A 275 -17.74 2.79 14.29
C LEU A 275 -18.52 1.48 14.44
N LEU A 276 -19.30 1.11 13.42
CA LEU A 276 -20.05 -0.15 13.42
C LEU A 276 -19.13 -1.37 13.58
N LEU A 277 -18.02 -1.41 12.83
CA LEU A 277 -17.04 -2.50 12.93
C LEU A 277 -16.29 -2.50 14.26
N SER A 278 -16.17 -1.35 14.93
CA SER A 278 -15.55 -1.24 16.25
C SER A 278 -16.48 -1.67 17.40
N ASP A 279 -17.79 -1.84 17.14
CA ASP A 279 -18.71 -2.37 18.15
C ASP A 279 -18.49 -3.88 18.35
N ASN A 280 -18.15 -4.26 19.58
CA ASN A 280 -17.83 -5.65 19.92
C ASN A 280 -18.96 -6.64 19.59
N LYS A 281 -20.24 -6.24 19.69
CA LYS A 281 -21.36 -7.14 19.39
C LYS A 281 -21.48 -7.37 17.88
N ILE A 282 -21.30 -6.31 17.09
CA ILE A 282 -21.32 -6.40 15.62
C ILE A 282 -20.11 -7.20 15.13
N ALA A 283 -18.91 -6.88 15.60
CA ALA A 283 -17.68 -7.58 15.23
C ALA A 283 -17.74 -9.08 15.57
N SER A 284 -18.18 -9.42 16.78
CA SER A 284 -18.35 -10.81 17.21
C SER A 284 -19.38 -11.55 16.36
N LEU A 285 -20.49 -10.89 16.00
CA LEU A 285 -21.52 -11.50 15.16
C LEU A 285 -21.06 -11.71 13.72
N LEU A 286 -20.27 -10.78 13.16
CA LEU A 286 -19.66 -10.92 11.84
C LEU A 286 -18.64 -12.06 11.78
N ASP A 287 -17.84 -12.23 12.83
CA ASP A 287 -16.90 -13.36 12.94
C ASP A 287 -17.66 -14.70 13.06
N ASP A 288 -18.71 -14.76 13.89
CA ASP A 288 -19.56 -15.94 14.02
C ASP A 288 -20.30 -16.28 12.71
N ILE A 289 -20.71 -15.27 11.93
CA ILE A 289 -21.24 -15.45 10.58
C ILE A 289 -20.17 -16.04 9.65
N GLY A 290 -19.00 -15.41 9.58
CA GLY A 290 -17.84 -15.90 8.82
C GLY A 290 -17.91 -15.79 7.30
N GLU A 291 -18.97 -15.23 6.74
CA GLU A 291 -19.15 -15.10 5.29
C GLU A 291 -18.62 -13.74 4.80
N PHE A 292 -17.63 -13.76 3.91
CA PHE A 292 -17.08 -12.55 3.28
C PHE A 292 -18.12 -11.74 2.51
N SER A 293 -19.11 -12.41 1.90
CA SER A 293 -20.21 -11.73 1.21
C SER A 293 -21.02 -10.84 2.16
N VAL A 294 -21.15 -11.21 3.43
CA VAL A 294 -21.86 -10.43 4.45
C VAL A 294 -20.98 -9.30 4.98
N LEU A 295 -19.70 -9.56 5.21
CA LEU A 295 -18.75 -8.51 5.59
C LEU A 295 -18.69 -7.40 4.53
N ASN A 296 -18.63 -7.76 3.24
CA ASN A 296 -18.60 -6.78 2.17
C ASN A 296 -19.88 -5.93 2.14
N LEU A 297 -21.06 -6.50 2.41
CA LEU A 297 -22.29 -5.72 2.53
C LEU A 297 -22.22 -4.66 3.65
N VAL A 298 -21.53 -4.96 4.76
CA VAL A 298 -21.29 -3.97 5.83
C VAL A 298 -20.29 -2.92 5.39
N LEU A 299 -19.17 -3.33 4.78
CA LEU A 299 -18.11 -2.42 4.31
C LEU A 299 -18.64 -1.44 3.25
N ASP A 300 -19.51 -1.91 2.35
CA ASP A 300 -20.13 -1.13 1.29
C ASP A 300 -21.29 -0.24 1.80
N GLY A 301 -21.62 -0.29 3.10
CA GLY A 301 -22.79 0.39 3.67
C GLY A 301 -24.14 -0.16 3.17
N ASN A 302 -24.16 -1.29 2.47
CA ASN A 302 -25.36 -1.91 1.93
C ASN A 302 -26.07 -2.82 2.96
N PHE A 303 -26.56 -2.20 4.03
CA PHE A 303 -27.23 -2.92 5.12
C PHE A 303 -28.55 -3.57 4.68
N ARG A 304 -29.27 -2.95 3.73
CA ARG A 304 -30.48 -3.52 3.14
C ARG A 304 -30.20 -4.85 2.44
N GLY A 305 -29.05 -4.99 1.78
CA GLY A 305 -28.62 -6.25 1.19
C GLY A 305 -28.49 -7.39 2.21
N ILE A 306 -28.16 -7.09 3.47
CA ILE A 306 -28.11 -8.09 4.57
C ILE A 306 -29.52 -8.60 4.88
N LEU A 307 -30.49 -7.69 4.97
CA LEU A 307 -31.89 -8.02 5.20
C LEU A 307 -32.46 -8.85 4.05
N GLU A 308 -32.24 -8.43 2.81
CA GLU A 308 -32.71 -9.15 1.61
C GLU A 308 -32.10 -10.55 1.52
N LEU A 309 -30.82 -10.71 1.86
CA LEU A 309 -30.17 -12.00 1.97
C LEU A 309 -30.82 -12.87 3.04
N ALA A 310 -31.06 -12.31 4.24
CA ALA A 310 -31.70 -12.99 5.35
C ALA A 310 -33.10 -13.50 4.98
N GLU A 311 -33.93 -12.63 4.39
CA GLU A 311 -35.29 -12.95 3.95
C GLU A 311 -35.32 -14.02 2.87
N ARG A 312 -34.42 -13.93 1.88
CA ARG A 312 -34.38 -14.90 0.78
C ARG A 312 -33.97 -16.28 1.28
N ILE A 313 -33.00 -16.36 2.20
CA ILE A 313 -32.61 -17.62 2.83
C ILE A 313 -33.77 -18.16 3.68
N PHE A 314 -34.42 -17.31 4.46
CA PHE A 314 -35.57 -17.70 5.29
C PHE A 314 -36.72 -18.27 4.45
N LYS A 315 -37.07 -17.61 3.33
CA LYS A 315 -38.07 -18.09 2.37
C LYS A 315 -37.71 -19.45 1.79
N ILE A 316 -36.44 -19.70 1.47
CA ILE A 316 -35.98 -21.00 0.96
C ILE A 316 -36.13 -22.10 2.01
N VAL A 317 -35.80 -21.78 3.26
CA VAL A 317 -35.88 -22.70 4.39
C VAL A 317 -37.31 -23.12 4.70
N LEU A 318 -38.26 -22.17 4.67
CA LEU A 318 -39.68 -22.40 4.97
C LEU A 318 -40.43 -23.19 3.90
N LYS A 319 -39.86 -23.42 2.71
CA LYS A 319 -40.53 -24.21 1.67
C LYS A 319 -40.86 -25.63 2.16
N PRO A 320 -42.06 -26.15 1.87
CA PRO A 320 -42.42 -27.53 2.19
C PRO A 320 -41.44 -28.54 1.59
N GLU A 321 -41.19 -29.65 2.29
CA GLU A 321 -40.28 -30.72 1.84
C GLU A 321 -40.69 -31.32 0.49
N GLU A 322 -41.98 -31.34 0.18
CA GLU A 322 -42.50 -31.81 -1.11
C GLU A 322 -42.08 -30.92 -2.28
N GLU A 323 -42.09 -29.59 -2.10
CA GLU A 323 -41.60 -28.65 -3.11
C GLU A 323 -40.08 -28.72 -3.27
N LYS A 324 -39.36 -28.91 -2.15
CA LYS A 324 -37.90 -29.10 -2.17
C LYS A 324 -37.50 -30.37 -2.94
N ARG A 325 -38.29 -31.45 -2.80
CA ARG A 325 -38.10 -32.72 -3.54
C ARG A 325 -38.46 -32.59 -5.03
N ARG A 326 -39.54 -31.87 -5.37
CA ARG A 326 -39.95 -31.64 -6.77
C ARG A 326 -38.96 -30.80 -7.57
N GLN A 327 -38.25 -29.86 -6.94
CA GLN A 327 -37.32 -28.96 -7.64
C GLN A 327 -35.94 -29.57 -7.95
N GLY A 328 -35.64 -30.78 -7.47
CA GLY A 328 -34.42 -31.53 -7.81
C GLY A 328 -33.10 -30.82 -7.47
N LYS A 329 -31.96 -31.45 -7.81
CA LYS A 329 -30.60 -30.92 -7.56
C LYS A 329 -30.26 -29.62 -8.32
N LYS A 330 -31.10 -29.18 -9.27
CA LYS A 330 -30.91 -28.00 -10.14
C LYS A 330 -31.83 -26.81 -9.81
N SER A 331 -32.40 -26.75 -8.61
CA SER A 331 -33.28 -25.63 -8.25
C SER A 331 -32.50 -24.30 -8.16
N THR A 332 -33.12 -23.22 -8.63
CA THR A 332 -32.62 -21.83 -8.51
C THR A 332 -32.32 -21.46 -7.06
N SER A 333 -33.01 -22.11 -6.10
CA SER A 333 -32.81 -21.93 -4.66
C SER A 333 -31.49 -22.56 -4.19
N LYS A 334 -31.15 -23.77 -4.65
CA LYS A 334 -29.88 -24.42 -4.30
C LYS A 334 -28.69 -23.70 -4.91
N LYS A 335 -28.78 -23.32 -6.19
CA LYS A 335 -27.76 -22.51 -6.87
C LYS A 335 -27.50 -21.20 -6.11
N PHE A 336 -28.56 -20.51 -5.70
CA PHE A 336 -28.42 -19.29 -4.91
C PHE A 336 -27.67 -19.50 -3.57
N ILE A 337 -28.00 -20.58 -2.83
CA ILE A 337 -27.31 -20.89 -1.56
C ILE A 337 -25.83 -21.21 -1.82
N ASP A 338 -25.53 -22.04 -2.81
CA ASP A 338 -24.14 -22.39 -3.14
C ASP A 338 -23.32 -21.17 -3.62
N ASP A 339 -23.97 -20.21 -4.31
CA ASP A 339 -23.33 -18.97 -4.76
C ASP A 339 -23.08 -17.97 -3.60
N LYS A 340 -23.99 -17.90 -2.60
CA LYS A 340 -23.99 -16.84 -1.58
C LYS A 340 -23.49 -17.27 -0.20
N VAL A 341 -23.59 -18.55 0.14
CA VAL A 341 -23.20 -19.13 1.42
C VAL A 341 -22.08 -20.12 1.17
N ARG A 342 -20.84 -19.77 1.54
CA ARG A 342 -19.68 -20.61 1.24
C ARG A 342 -19.37 -21.59 2.35
N LEU A 343 -19.61 -21.23 3.60
CA LEU A 343 -19.26 -22.07 4.73
C LEU A 343 -20.26 -23.22 4.90
N GLU A 344 -19.75 -24.45 4.92
CA GLU A 344 -20.58 -25.65 5.09
C GLU A 344 -21.35 -25.66 6.42
N ARG A 345 -20.81 -25.04 7.49
CA ARG A 345 -21.53 -24.88 8.77
C ARG A 345 -22.82 -24.07 8.61
N ASN A 346 -22.79 -23.05 7.75
CA ASN A 346 -23.95 -22.19 7.48
C ASN A 346 -24.93 -22.87 6.54
N LYS A 347 -24.43 -23.62 5.54
CA LYS A 347 -25.29 -24.43 4.65
C LYS A 347 -26.05 -25.53 5.40
N LYS A 348 -25.45 -26.14 6.42
CA LYS A 348 -26.08 -27.16 7.27
C LYS A 348 -27.20 -26.59 8.14
N ASN A 349 -27.11 -25.32 8.55
CA ASN A 349 -28.10 -24.68 9.40
C ASN A 349 -28.49 -23.29 8.89
N LEU A 350 -29.22 -23.28 7.77
CA LEU A 350 -29.69 -22.06 7.12
C LEU A 350 -30.66 -21.24 8.00
N ILE A 351 -31.40 -21.89 8.91
CA ILE A 351 -32.27 -21.20 9.88
C ILE A 351 -31.41 -20.31 10.79
N SER A 352 -30.44 -20.92 11.48
CA SER A 352 -29.55 -20.20 12.38
C SER A 352 -28.77 -19.12 11.65
N PHE A 353 -28.30 -19.42 10.44
CA PHE A 353 -27.61 -18.43 9.60
C PHE A 353 -28.50 -17.22 9.28
N SER A 354 -29.74 -17.45 8.81
CA SER A 354 -30.70 -16.38 8.54
C SER A 354 -31.03 -15.56 9.80
N GLN A 355 -31.20 -16.20 10.95
CA GLN A 355 -31.42 -15.51 12.23
C GLN A 355 -30.23 -14.61 12.62
N LYS A 356 -28.99 -15.08 12.42
CA LYS A 356 -27.79 -14.26 12.66
C LYS A 356 -27.76 -13.03 11.74
N LEU A 357 -28.17 -13.17 10.47
CA LEU A 357 -28.26 -12.04 9.54
C LEU A 357 -29.33 -11.02 9.96
N PHE A 358 -30.52 -11.46 10.37
CA PHE A 358 -31.55 -10.56 10.92
C PHE A 358 -31.05 -9.83 12.17
N LYS A 359 -30.39 -10.55 13.09
CA LYS A 359 -29.80 -9.97 14.29
C LYS A 359 -28.74 -8.93 13.95
N LEU A 360 -27.89 -9.20 12.97
CA LEU A 360 -26.86 -8.27 12.51
C LEU A 360 -27.50 -6.99 11.97
N TYR A 361 -28.47 -7.12 11.07
CA TYR A 361 -29.19 -5.97 10.52
C TYR A 361 -29.87 -5.14 11.62
N ALA A 362 -30.54 -5.78 12.58
CA ALA A 362 -31.19 -5.09 13.70
C ALA A 362 -30.19 -4.32 14.58
N LEU A 363 -29.02 -4.90 14.88
CA LEU A 363 -27.97 -4.22 15.65
C LEU A 363 -27.40 -3.01 14.91
N ILE A 364 -27.19 -3.12 13.60
CA ILE A 364 -26.72 -2.01 12.77
C ILE A 364 -27.75 -0.88 12.80
N GLU A 365 -29.02 -1.17 12.52
CA GLU A 365 -30.11 -0.18 12.55
C GLU A 365 -30.23 0.52 13.91
N GLU A 366 -30.06 -0.21 15.02
CA GLU A 366 -30.10 0.37 16.37
C GLU A 366 -28.98 1.41 16.56
N LYS A 367 -27.76 1.10 16.08
CA LYS A 367 -26.59 1.97 16.23
C LYS A 367 -26.66 3.18 15.32
N THR A 368 -27.03 2.98 14.06
CA THR A 368 -27.17 4.07 13.10
C THR A 368 -28.28 5.04 13.50
N LYS A 369 -29.39 4.55 14.08
CA LYS A 369 -30.45 5.44 14.60
C LYS A 369 -30.04 6.23 15.84
N LYS A 370 -29.20 5.67 16.72
CA LYS A 370 -28.73 6.38 17.93
C LYS A 370 -27.77 7.52 17.62
N GLU A 371 -26.98 7.41 16.54
CA GLU A 371 -26.03 8.47 16.13
C GLU A 371 -26.69 9.66 15.43
N VAL A 372 -27.90 9.52 14.88
CA VAL A 372 -28.67 10.64 14.31
C VAL A 372 -29.21 11.60 15.40
N TYR A 373 -29.19 11.20 16.67
CA TYR A 373 -29.72 11.97 17.81
C TYR A 373 -28.64 12.48 18.78
N VAL A 374 -27.36 12.51 18.37
CA VAL A 374 -26.26 13.09 19.16
C VAL A 374 -25.73 14.35 18.50
#